data_AF-A0A2I0FHJ1-F1
#
_entry.id   AF-A0A2I0FHJ1-F1
#
_cell.length_a   1.000
_cell.length_b   1.000
_cell.length_c   1.000
_cell.angle_alpha   90.00
_cell.angle_beta   90.00
_cell.angle_gamma   90.00
#
_symmetry.space_group_name_H-M   'P 1'
#
loop_
_entity.id
_entity.type
_entity.pdbx_description
1 polymer ?
#
loop_
_entity_poly.entity_id
_entity_poly.type
_entity_poly.pdbx_seq_one_letter_code
_entity_poly.pdbx_strand_id
1 'polypeptide(L)'
;MGSVPDGVFNVLEGAIEILNAPARTVEQLMRYVQVLNTAKEQHLSSEEVKERIDKEAPELSLMCMFLPKNFSDLCVFLTLIVTFLMYVSSLNASDNFPSENQVEYMINSSIEQMLMKQEIEQLSEDNEKLKQQNLSRPYRNSLCECDSGKRYKACCGQLI
;
A
#
# COMPACT_ATOMS: atom_id res chain seq x y z
N MET A 1 15.91 38.25 -13.27
CA MET A 1 15.66 38.13 -11.82
C MET A 1 15.47 36.66 -11.53
N GLY A 2 16.46 36.00 -10.93
CA GLY A 2 16.36 34.58 -10.56
C GLY A 2 15.86 34.48 -9.12
N SER A 3 14.76 33.76 -8.89
CA SER A 3 14.33 33.39 -7.54
C SER A 3 15.19 32.23 -7.06
N VAL A 4 15.90 32.43 -5.95
CA VAL A 4 16.55 31.31 -5.26
C VAL A 4 15.43 30.47 -4.63
N PRO A 5 15.37 29.15 -4.85
CA PRO A 5 14.38 28.30 -4.20
C PRO A 5 14.56 28.35 -2.68
N ASP A 6 13.48 28.60 -1.94
CA ASP A 6 13.48 28.67 -0.47
C ASP A 6 13.65 27.31 0.22
N GLY A 7 13.78 26.25 -0.57
CA GLY A 7 14.10 24.90 -0.11
C GLY A 7 13.47 23.80 -0.97
N VAL A 8 13.85 22.56 -0.68
CA VAL A 8 13.21 21.33 -1.11
C VAL A 8 12.58 20.70 0.13
N PHE A 9 11.28 20.45 0.05
CA PHE A 9 10.48 19.91 1.14
C PHE A 9 9.83 18.61 0.68
N ASN A 10 9.72 17.66 1.60
CA ASN A 10 8.95 16.45 1.45
C ASN A 10 7.73 16.54 2.37
N VAL A 11 6.55 16.18 1.87
CA VAL A 11 5.31 16.23 2.65
C VAL A 11 4.84 14.81 2.86
N LEU A 12 5.04 14.30 4.08
CA LEU A 12 4.69 12.94 4.49
C LEU A 12 3.67 13.01 5.62
N GLU A 13 2.53 12.35 5.46
CA GLU A 13 1.55 12.09 6.54
C GLU A 13 1.19 13.32 7.41
N GLY A 14 1.03 14.48 6.77
CA GLY A 14 0.67 15.72 7.47
C GLY A 14 1.84 16.43 8.16
N ALA A 15 3.07 15.98 7.97
CA ALA A 15 4.29 16.65 8.39
C ALA A 15 5.09 17.16 7.17
N ILE A 16 5.77 18.30 7.36
CA ILE A 16 6.71 18.85 6.38
C ILE A 16 8.11 18.44 6.82
N GLU A 17 8.73 17.54 6.08
CA GLU A 17 10.15 17.19 6.20
C GLU A 17 10.98 18.13 5.34
N ILE A 18 11.98 18.77 5.93
CA ILE A 18 12.88 19.69 5.23
C ILE A 18 14.05 18.88 4.66
N LEU A 19 14.06 18.63 3.35
CA LEU A 19 15.17 17.94 2.68
C LEU A 19 16.38 18.85 2.48
N ASN A 20 16.11 20.12 2.15
CA ASN A 20 17.13 21.15 2.02
C ASN A 20 16.47 22.52 2.14
N ALA A 21 16.90 23.40 3.04
CA ALA A 21 16.44 24.78 3.05
C ALA A 21 17.55 25.69 3.59
N PRO A 22 17.58 26.97 3.20
CA PRO A 22 18.44 27.96 3.84
C PRO A 22 18.22 27.96 5.36
N ALA A 23 19.30 28.15 6.14
CA ALA A 23 19.23 28.17 7.61
C ALA A 23 18.16 29.15 8.12
N ARG A 24 18.03 30.30 7.45
CA ARG A 24 17.00 31.30 7.72
C ARG A 24 15.57 30.72 7.63
N THR A 25 15.28 29.92 6.61
CA THR A 25 13.96 29.31 6.40
C THR A 25 13.66 28.29 7.50
N VAL A 26 14.66 27.49 7.89
CA VAL A 26 14.54 26.52 8.99
C VAL A 26 14.20 27.24 10.29
N GLU A 27 14.95 28.30 10.63
CA GLU A 27 14.72 29.09 11.85
C GLU A 27 13.34 29.76 11.87
N GLN A 28 12.86 30.25 10.72
CA GLN A 28 11.54 30.86 10.60
C GLN A 28 10.42 29.83 10.81
N LEU A 29 10.53 28.65 10.18
CA LEU A 29 9.57 27.56 10.37
C LEU A 29 9.58 27.03 11.80
N MET A 30 10.76 26.91 12.43
CA MET A 30 10.85 26.48 13.84
C MET A 30 10.18 27.46 14.80
N ARG A 31 10.37 28.78 14.60
CA ARG A 31 9.66 29.80 15.41
C ARG A 31 8.15 29.69 15.26
N TYR A 32 7.66 29.46 14.05
CA TYR A 32 6.23 29.27 13.81
C TYR A 32 5.67 28.02 14.50
N VAL A 33 6.39 26.89 14.42
CA VAL A 33 6.02 25.65 15.10
C VAL A 33 5.97 25.86 16.61
N GLN A 34 6.91 26.61 17.19
CA GLN A 34 6.89 26.96 18.60
C GLN A 34 5.62 27.76 18.97
N VAL A 35 5.29 28.81 18.21
CA VAL A 35 4.08 29.60 18.45
C VAL A 35 2.82 28.73 18.42
N LEU A 36 2.70 27.83 17.43
CA LEU A 36 1.55 26.93 17.31
C LEU A 36 1.49 25.89 18.44
N ASN A 37 2.62 25.34 18.86
CA ASN A 37 2.66 24.40 19.98
C ASN A 37 2.26 25.07 21.29
N THR A 38 2.79 26.25 21.57
CA THR A 38 2.42 27.03 22.75
C THR A 38 0.94 27.44 22.72
N ALA A 39 0.44 27.82 21.54
CA ALA A 39 -0.98 28.10 21.35
C ALA A 39 -1.87 26.89 21.64
N LYS A 40 -1.47 25.71 21.18
CA LYS A 40 -2.18 24.45 21.44
C LYS A 40 -2.17 24.09 22.92
N GLU A 41 -1.01 24.19 23.58
CA GLU A 41 -0.86 23.90 25.01
C GLU A 41 -1.66 24.86 25.90
N GLN A 42 -1.74 26.13 25.51
CA GLN A 42 -2.44 27.18 26.27
C GLN A 42 -3.90 27.36 25.84
N HIS A 43 -4.40 26.56 24.89
CA HIS A 43 -5.74 26.67 24.32
C HIS A 43 -6.09 28.11 23.88
N LEU A 44 -5.13 28.78 23.24
CA LEU A 44 -5.33 30.15 22.76
C LEU A 44 -6.41 30.23 21.69
N SER A 45 -7.16 31.31 21.71
CA SER A 45 -8.10 31.67 20.66
C SER A 45 -7.36 32.04 19.36
N SER A 46 -8.05 31.91 18.21
CA SER A 46 -7.49 32.27 16.90
C SER A 46 -6.93 33.70 16.84
N GLU A 47 -7.55 34.62 17.58
CA GLU A 47 -7.15 36.03 17.66
C GLU A 47 -5.85 36.21 18.45
N GLU A 48 -5.69 35.51 19.56
CA GLU A 48 -4.46 35.50 20.36
C GLU A 48 -3.30 34.81 19.63
N VAL A 49 -3.60 33.75 18.89
CA VAL A 49 -2.61 33.06 18.03
C VAL A 49 -2.13 34.00 16.93
N LYS A 50 -3.05 34.73 16.30
CA LYS A 50 -2.70 35.73 15.29
C LYS A 50 -1.80 36.83 15.87
N GLU A 51 -2.15 37.36 17.04
CA GLU A 51 -1.34 38.40 17.69
C GLU A 51 0.07 37.90 18.03
N ARG A 52 0.22 36.64 18.45
CA ARG A 52 1.54 36.04 18.69
C ARG A 52 2.32 35.81 17.40
N ILE A 53 1.69 35.32 16.34
CA ILE A 53 2.37 35.14 15.05
C ILE A 53 2.84 36.49 14.50
N ASP A 54 2.02 37.55 14.61
CA ASP A 54 2.39 38.90 14.18
C ASP A 54 3.58 39.47 14.96
N LYS A 55 3.81 39.04 16.22
CA LYS A 55 4.94 39.46 17.05
C LYS A 55 6.19 38.59 16.88
N GLU A 56 6.03 37.27 16.78
CA GLU A 56 7.13 36.31 16.88
C GLU A 56 7.58 35.74 15.53
N ALA A 57 6.67 35.70 14.54
CA ALA A 57 6.92 35.20 13.19
C ALA A 57 6.15 36.03 12.14
N PRO A 58 6.41 37.36 12.04
CA PRO A 58 5.64 38.26 11.17
C PRO A 58 5.71 37.88 9.69
N GLU A 59 6.77 37.19 9.25
CA GLU A 59 6.92 36.71 7.88
C GLU A 59 5.86 35.68 7.47
N LEU A 60 5.19 35.05 8.44
CA LEU A 60 4.17 34.03 8.24
C LEU A 60 2.77 34.52 8.65
N SER A 61 2.60 35.81 8.93
CA SER A 61 1.31 36.44 9.26
C SER A 61 0.22 36.21 8.21
N LEU A 62 0.60 36.03 6.94
CA LEU A 62 -0.33 35.67 5.86
C LEU A 62 -1.01 34.31 6.09
N MET A 63 -0.32 33.37 6.75
CA MET A 63 -0.90 32.06 7.08
C MET A 63 -2.01 32.17 8.12
N CYS A 64 -2.02 33.24 8.94
CA CYS A 64 -3.09 33.49 9.90
C CYS A 64 -4.44 33.75 9.24
N MET A 65 -4.49 34.15 7.96
CA MET A 65 -5.76 34.31 7.25
C MET A 65 -6.50 32.99 7.05
N PHE A 66 -5.78 31.87 7.13
CA PHE A 66 -6.33 30.52 6.98
C PHE A 66 -6.57 29.84 8.34
N LEU A 67 -6.28 30.51 9.46
CA LEU A 67 -6.64 30.00 10.78
C LEU A 67 -8.17 30.07 10.93
N PRO A 68 -8.83 28.94 11.20
CA PRO A 68 -10.27 28.95 11.47
C PRO A 68 -10.53 29.67 12.78
N LYS A 69 -11.48 30.61 12.76
CA LYS A 69 -11.88 31.36 13.96
C LYS A 69 -12.69 30.50 14.92
N ASN A 70 -13.51 29.59 14.37
CA ASN A 70 -14.37 28.68 15.12
C ASN A 70 -14.30 27.25 14.57
N PHE A 71 -14.64 26.26 15.40
CA PHE A 71 -14.76 24.86 14.96
C PHE A 71 -15.79 24.69 13.82
N SER A 72 -16.86 25.49 13.84
CA SER A 72 -17.82 25.52 12.73
C SER A 72 -17.20 26.00 11.42
N ASP A 73 -16.34 27.02 11.46
CA ASP A 73 -15.66 27.55 10.26
C ASP A 73 -14.65 26.51 9.73
N LEU A 74 -13.95 25.81 10.63
CA LEU A 74 -13.08 24.69 10.27
C LEU A 74 -13.87 23.57 9.58
N CYS A 75 -15.02 23.16 10.13
CA CYS A 75 -15.85 22.13 9.53
C CYS A 75 -16.36 22.55 8.14
N VAL A 76 -16.78 23.79 7.96
CA VAL A 76 -17.21 24.32 6.65
C VAL A 76 -16.06 24.33 5.65
N PHE A 77 -14.88 24.80 6.08
CA PHE A 77 -13.68 24.82 5.24
C PHE A 77 -13.22 23.40 4.84
N LEU A 78 -13.20 22.46 5.79
CA LEU A 78 -12.87 21.06 5.53
C LEU A 78 -13.88 20.41 4.60
N THR A 79 -15.18 20.69 4.77
CA THR A 79 -16.24 20.18 3.87
C THR A 79 -16.05 20.69 2.45
N LEU A 80 -15.66 21.96 2.29
CA LEU A 80 -15.37 22.54 0.99
C LEU A 80 -14.14 21.90 0.33
N ILE A 81 -13.07 21.66 1.09
CA ILE A 81 -11.88 20.95 0.60
C ILE A 81 -12.24 19.53 0.16
N VAL A 82 -12.97 18.78 0.99
CA VAL A 82 -13.37 17.40 0.66
C VAL A 82 -14.26 17.36 -0.56
N THR A 83 -15.20 18.30 -0.70
CA THR A 83 -16.09 18.40 -1.86
C THR A 83 -15.31 18.73 -3.13
N PHE A 84 -14.35 19.65 -3.05
CA PHE A 84 -13.46 19.97 -4.15
C PHE A 84 -12.60 18.77 -4.55
N LEU A 85 -12.03 18.06 -3.58
CA LEU A 85 -11.25 16.84 -3.84
C LEU A 85 -12.11 15.73 -4.44
N MET A 86 -13.36 15.54 -3.98
CA MET A 86 -14.30 14.60 -4.61
C MET A 86 -14.64 15.00 -6.03
N TYR A 87 -14.87 16.28 -6.29
CA TYR A 87 -15.18 16.78 -7.62
C TYR A 87 -13.99 16.58 -8.58
N VAL A 88 -12.77 16.93 -8.16
CA VAL A 88 -11.55 16.71 -8.95
C VAL A 88 -11.27 15.22 -9.13
N SER A 89 -11.48 14.39 -8.10
CA SER A 89 -11.35 12.94 -8.20
C SER A 89 -12.37 12.36 -9.17
N SER A 90 -13.61 12.87 -9.19
CA SER A 90 -14.65 12.46 -10.14
C SER A 90 -14.34 12.88 -11.58
N LEU A 91 -13.63 14.00 -11.78
CA LEU A 91 -13.19 14.43 -13.11
C LEU A 91 -11.99 13.63 -13.62
N ASN A 92 -11.12 13.17 -12.71
CA ASN A 92 -10.00 12.27 -13.01
C ASN A 92 -10.42 10.79 -13.06
N ALA A 93 -11.61 10.45 -12.58
CA ALA A 93 -12.20 9.12 -12.68
C ALA A 93 -12.81 8.90 -14.07
N SER A 94 -12.01 9.00 -15.13
CA SER A 94 -12.23 8.11 -16.27
C SER A 94 -11.63 6.75 -15.91
N ASP A 95 -12.48 5.73 -15.87
CA ASP A 95 -12.17 4.29 -16.01
C ASP A 95 -11.67 3.45 -14.83
N ASN A 96 -11.97 3.73 -13.55
CA ASN A 96 -11.64 2.74 -12.49
C ASN A 96 -12.63 2.68 -11.30
N PHE A 97 -13.93 2.76 -11.53
CA PHE A 97 -14.88 2.12 -10.61
C PHE A 97 -15.35 0.83 -11.26
N PRO A 98 -14.92 -0.35 -10.79
CA PRO A 98 -15.44 -1.59 -11.33
C PRO A 98 -16.94 -1.61 -11.08
N SER A 99 -17.72 -1.75 -12.16
CA SER A 99 -19.17 -1.93 -12.05
C SER A 99 -19.46 -3.17 -11.20
N GLU A 100 -20.62 -3.25 -10.55
CA GLU A 100 -20.99 -4.42 -9.72
C GLU A 100 -20.77 -5.75 -10.46
N ASN A 101 -21.04 -5.78 -11.76
CA ASN A 101 -20.81 -6.95 -12.63
C ASN A 101 -19.32 -7.35 -12.73
N GLN A 102 -18.41 -6.38 -12.66
CA GLN A 102 -16.97 -6.61 -12.74
C GLN A 102 -16.42 -7.09 -11.38
N VAL A 103 -17.02 -6.65 -10.27
CA VAL A 103 -16.74 -7.16 -8.93
C VAL A 103 -17.20 -8.62 -8.81
N GLU A 104 -18.41 -8.94 -9.28
CA GLU A 104 -18.94 -10.30 -9.28
C GLU A 104 -18.09 -11.26 -10.14
N TYR A 105 -17.66 -10.82 -11.33
CA TYR A 105 -16.73 -11.58 -12.17
C TYR A 105 -15.39 -11.83 -11.49
N MET A 106 -14.84 -10.84 -10.79
CA MET A 106 -13.56 -10.95 -10.10
C MET A 106 -13.63 -11.92 -8.90
N ILE A 107 -14.76 -11.92 -8.17
CA ILE A 107 -15.02 -12.87 -7.09
C ILE A 107 -15.12 -14.29 -7.65
N ASN A 108 -15.90 -14.51 -8.70
CA ASN A 108 -16.06 -15.84 -9.30
C ASN A 108 -14.74 -16.37 -9.88
N SER A 109 -13.97 -15.51 -10.55
CA SER A 109 -12.63 -15.84 -11.04
C SER A 109 -11.66 -16.21 -9.93
N SER A 110 -11.74 -15.53 -8.77
CA SER A 110 -10.87 -15.82 -7.62
C SER A 110 -11.22 -17.15 -6.95
N ILE A 111 -12.52 -17.48 -6.87
CA ILE A 111 -13.00 -18.76 -6.34
C ILE A 111 -12.56 -19.91 -7.26
N GLU A 112 -12.72 -19.76 -8.58
CA GLU A 112 -12.27 -20.78 -9.54
C GLU A 112 -10.75 -21.01 -9.49
N GLN A 113 -9.95 -19.94 -9.38
CA GLN A 113 -8.50 -20.07 -9.24
C GLN A 113 -8.09 -20.76 -7.93
N MET A 114 -8.79 -20.47 -6.82
CA MET A 114 -8.51 -21.12 -5.54
C MET A 114 -8.83 -22.61 -5.58
N LEU A 115 -9.95 -22.99 -6.19
CA LEU A 115 -10.35 -24.38 -6.35
C LEU A 115 -9.37 -25.15 -7.27
N MET A 116 -8.98 -24.57 -8.41
CA MET A 116 -7.98 -25.18 -9.29
C MET A 116 -6.63 -25.36 -8.58
N LYS A 117 -6.19 -24.36 -7.80
CA LYS A 117 -4.92 -24.45 -7.09
C LYS A 117 -4.96 -25.57 -6.05
N GLN A 118 -6.08 -25.71 -5.33
CA GLN A 118 -6.26 -26.78 -4.36
C GLN A 118 -6.24 -28.17 -5.01
N GLU A 119 -6.88 -28.33 -6.18
CA GLU A 119 -6.88 -29.59 -6.93
C GLU A 119 -5.48 -29.95 -7.44
N ILE A 120 -4.71 -28.96 -7.94
CA ILE A 120 -3.32 -29.15 -8.37
C ILE A 120 -2.44 -29.56 -7.18
N GLU A 121 -2.63 -28.94 -6.02
CA GLU A 121 -1.85 -29.24 -4.83
C GLU A 121 -2.13 -30.66 -4.32
N GLN A 122 -3.39 -31.09 -4.29
CA GLN A 122 -3.77 -32.47 -3.98
C GLN A 122 -3.19 -33.49 -4.97
N LEU A 123 -3.30 -33.23 -6.27
CA LEU A 123 -2.71 -34.09 -7.30
C LEU A 123 -1.18 -34.15 -7.21
N SER A 124 -0.53 -33.07 -6.76
CA SER A 124 0.92 -33.05 -6.56
C SER A 124 1.33 -33.91 -5.37
N GLU A 125 0.58 -33.84 -4.26
CA GLU A 125 0.82 -34.63 -3.06
C GLU A 125 0.61 -36.12 -3.32
N ASP A 126 -0.44 -36.48 -4.07
CA ASP A 126 -0.70 -37.86 -4.48
C ASP A 126 0.38 -38.39 -5.44
N ASN A 127 0.87 -37.56 -6.37
CA ASN A 127 2.00 -37.93 -7.22
C ASN A 127 3.30 -38.14 -6.43
N GLU A 128 3.54 -37.34 -5.39
CA GLU A 128 4.70 -37.55 -4.52
C GLU A 128 4.57 -38.83 -3.70
N LYS A 129 3.39 -39.14 -3.16
CA LYS A 129 3.11 -40.42 -2.48
C LYS A 129 3.32 -41.61 -3.42
N LEU A 130 2.88 -41.50 -4.67
CA LEU A 130 3.11 -42.53 -5.70
C LEU A 130 4.59 -42.66 -6.09
N LYS A 131 5.36 -41.57 -6.10
CA LYS A 131 6.81 -41.62 -6.33
C LYS A 131 7.58 -42.25 -5.16
N GLN A 132 7.12 -42.00 -3.92
CA GLN A 132 7.71 -42.61 -2.72
C GLN A 132 7.35 -44.10 -2.60
N GLN A 133 6.20 -44.52 -3.13
CA GLN A 133 5.93 -45.91 -3.46
C GLN A 133 6.83 -46.33 -4.63
N ASN A 134 8.09 -46.63 -4.31
CA ASN A 134 9.03 -47.25 -5.23
C ASN A 134 8.40 -48.53 -5.79
N LEU A 135 7.80 -48.46 -6.98
CA LEU A 135 7.78 -49.62 -7.87
C LEU A 135 9.24 -49.91 -8.19
N SER A 136 9.84 -50.75 -7.36
CA SER A 136 11.18 -51.27 -7.53
C SER A 136 11.22 -51.89 -8.91
N ARG A 137 11.81 -51.19 -9.89
CA ARG A 137 11.93 -51.72 -11.23
C ARG A 137 12.73 -53.01 -11.10
N PRO A 138 12.16 -54.17 -11.46
CA PRO A 138 12.83 -55.44 -11.26
C PRO A 138 14.15 -55.43 -12.04
N TYR A 139 15.24 -55.83 -11.39
CA TYR A 139 16.55 -55.89 -12.03
C TYR A 139 16.51 -56.89 -13.18
N ARG A 140 17.18 -56.64 -14.31
CA ARG A 140 17.09 -57.52 -15.51
C ARG A 140 17.35 -59.01 -15.21
N ASN A 141 18.17 -59.31 -14.20
CA ASN A 141 18.49 -60.68 -13.78
C ASN A 141 17.74 -61.16 -12.52
N SER A 142 16.88 -60.38 -11.89
CA SER A 142 16.05 -60.84 -10.75
C SER A 142 14.97 -61.80 -11.23
N LEU A 143 14.39 -62.57 -10.29
CA LEU A 143 13.19 -63.36 -10.58
C LEU A 143 12.06 -62.42 -11.02
N CYS A 144 11.23 -62.88 -11.97
CA CYS A 144 10.01 -62.18 -12.35
C CYS A 144 8.97 -62.29 -11.24
N GLU A 145 8.33 -61.18 -10.89
CA GLU A 145 7.21 -61.11 -9.93
C GLU A 145 5.90 -61.69 -10.48
N CYS A 146 5.91 -62.15 -11.73
CA CYS A 146 4.80 -62.80 -12.41
C CYS A 146 4.70 -64.31 -12.14
N ASP A 147 5.39 -64.82 -11.11
CA ASP A 147 5.45 -66.23 -10.68
C ASP A 147 5.85 -67.26 -11.76
N SER A 148 6.42 -66.82 -12.87
CA SER A 148 6.86 -67.69 -13.97
C SER A 148 8.11 -68.52 -13.66
N GLY A 149 8.79 -68.26 -12.53
CA GLY A 149 10.06 -68.86 -12.15
C GLY A 149 11.26 -68.46 -13.03
N LYS A 150 11.06 -67.54 -13.99
CA LYS A 150 12.09 -67.08 -14.94
C LYS A 150 12.67 -65.71 -14.54
N ARG A 151 13.87 -65.38 -15.03
CA ARG A 151 14.48 -64.05 -14.84
C ARG A 151 13.72 -62.97 -15.61
N TYR A 152 13.62 -61.77 -15.06
CA TYR A 152 12.82 -60.67 -15.62
C TYR A 152 13.10 -60.38 -17.10
N LYS A 153 14.38 -60.31 -17.52
CA LYS A 153 14.77 -60.09 -18.94
C LYS A 153 14.30 -61.16 -19.93
N ALA A 154 13.95 -62.35 -19.44
CA ALA A 154 13.52 -63.49 -20.25
C ALA A 154 12.01 -63.78 -20.07
N CYS A 155 11.28 -62.87 -19.43
CA CYS A 155 9.85 -62.97 -19.21
C CYS A 155 9.18 -61.61 -19.50
N CYS A 156 8.71 -60.87 -18.50
CA CYS A 156 8.03 -59.58 -18.71
C CYS A 156 8.93 -58.45 -19.26
N GLY A 157 10.25 -58.62 -19.21
CA GLY A 157 11.23 -57.66 -19.75
C GLY A 157 11.62 -57.89 -21.22
N GLN A 158 10.92 -58.74 -21.96
CA GLN A 158 11.19 -59.04 -23.38
C GLN A 158 10.60 -58.03 -24.38
N LEU A 159 9.91 -56.98 -23.91
CA LEU A 159 9.38 -55.95 -24.80
C LEU A 159 10.49 -54.96 -25.23
N ILE A 160 11.23 -55.35 -26.27
CA ILE A 160 11.72 -54.46 -27.34
C ILE A 160 11.30 -55.12 -28.65
#